data_AF-A0A1H3WU19-F1
#
_entry.id   AF-A0A1H3WU19-F1
#
_cell.length_a   1.000
_cell.length_b   1.000
_cell.length_c   1.000
_cell.angle_alpha   90.00
_cell.angle_beta   90.00
_cell.angle_gamma   90.00
#
_symmetry.space_group_name_H-M   'P 1'
#
loop_
_entity.id
_entity.type
_entity.pdbx_description
1 polymer ?
#
loop_
_entity_poly.entity_id
_entity_poly.type
_entity_poly.pdbx_seq_one_letter_code
_entity_poly.pdbx_strand_id
1 'polypeptide(L)'
;MSTTTYSPVLADVAIPHADSRAGRIARTTGLIVAGITLTALLARVEVPMWPVPITGQTLAVLLVGATLGMKRGAGAMAGYAAAGLAGLPVFAGGAAGPAMVLAPSFGFILGFIPAAALIGYLSERTWDRKPLLAIAGFGLASIIPFLFGVPYMGAVLSAAGTPVTFGLLMEWGVTPFLIGGAIKWAIAAAILPLAWKAIGRPGATA
;
A
#
# COMPACT_ATOMS: atom_id res chain seq x y z
N MET A 1 26.34 -20.76 1.50
CA MET A 1 24.99 -20.20 1.25
C MET A 1 24.69 -19.22 2.37
N SER A 2 24.82 -17.90 2.14
CA SER A 2 24.29 -16.92 3.08
C SER A 2 22.76 -17.00 3.05
N THR A 3 22.18 -17.68 4.03
CA THR A 3 20.75 -17.51 4.34
C THR A 3 20.55 -16.03 4.63
N THR A 4 19.89 -15.30 3.72
CA THR A 4 19.44 -13.94 4.00
C THR A 4 18.40 -14.06 5.09
N THR A 5 18.82 -13.89 6.35
CA THR A 5 17.92 -13.99 7.50
C THR A 5 17.01 -12.77 7.46
N TYR A 6 15.80 -12.96 6.94
CA TYR A 6 14.74 -11.95 6.97
C TYR A 6 14.45 -11.59 8.44
N SER A 7 14.47 -10.30 8.78
CA SER A 7 14.10 -9.86 10.13
C SER A 7 12.57 -9.91 10.30
N PRO A 8 12.07 -10.25 11.50
CA PRO A 8 10.63 -10.24 11.75
C PRO A 8 10.07 -8.82 11.59
N VAL A 9 8.95 -8.72 10.88
CA VAL A 9 8.16 -7.49 10.75
C VAL A 9 7.21 -7.34 11.93
N LEU A 10 6.56 -6.18 12.04
CA LEU A 10 5.75 -5.82 13.21
C LEU A 10 4.66 -6.88 13.51
N ALA A 11 3.96 -7.38 12.49
CA ALA A 11 2.94 -8.41 12.67
C ALA A 11 3.50 -9.73 13.22
N ASP A 12 4.76 -10.07 12.94
CA ASP A 12 5.40 -11.29 13.45
C ASP A 12 5.77 -11.21 14.92
N VAL A 13 6.00 -10.01 15.42
CA VAL A 13 6.25 -9.77 16.84
C VAL A 13 4.94 -9.63 17.60
N ALA A 14 3.96 -8.93 17.00
CA ALA A 14 2.69 -8.62 17.65
C ALA A 14 1.75 -9.82 17.77
N ILE A 15 1.75 -10.72 16.78
CA ILE A 15 0.77 -11.81 16.68
C ILE A 15 1.51 -13.14 16.81
N PRO A 16 1.19 -13.95 17.86
CA PRO A 16 1.83 -15.23 18.12
C PRO A 16 1.86 -16.15 16.90
N HIS A 17 2.92 -16.95 16.84
CA HIS A 17 3.06 -17.96 15.81
C HIS A 17 2.18 -19.17 16.13
N ALA A 18 1.71 -19.84 15.09
CA ALA A 18 0.94 -21.06 15.24
C ALA A 18 1.78 -22.28 14.86
N ASP A 19 1.79 -23.28 15.72
CA ASP A 19 2.60 -24.50 15.54
C ASP A 19 2.01 -25.43 14.47
N SER A 20 0.69 -25.42 14.31
CA SER A 20 0.00 -26.22 13.30
C SER A 20 0.01 -25.57 11.92
N ARG A 21 0.01 -26.41 10.86
CA ARG A 21 -0.11 -25.93 9.46
C ARG A 21 -1.38 -25.12 9.25
N ALA A 22 -2.51 -25.61 9.78
CA ALA A 22 -3.80 -24.94 9.69
C ALA A 22 -3.76 -23.56 10.37
N GLY A 23 -3.15 -23.47 11.55
CA GLY A 23 -3.00 -22.20 12.27
C GLY A 23 -2.14 -21.18 11.52
N ARG A 24 -1.06 -21.61 10.86
CA ARG A 24 -0.23 -20.70 10.03
C ARG A 24 -1.01 -20.13 8.84
N ILE A 25 -1.82 -20.97 8.19
CA ILE A 25 -2.68 -20.55 7.08
C ILE A 25 -3.72 -19.55 7.59
N ALA A 26 -4.46 -19.91 8.65
CA ALA A 26 -5.48 -19.06 9.25
C ALA A 26 -4.92 -17.69 9.66
N ARG A 27 -3.75 -17.67 10.31
CA ARG A 27 -3.04 -16.43 10.67
C ARG A 27 -2.70 -15.59 9.44
N THR A 28 -2.14 -16.21 8.41
CA THR A 28 -1.73 -15.50 7.18
C THR A 28 -2.92 -14.90 6.46
N THR A 29 -4.00 -15.67 6.31
CA THR A 29 -5.25 -15.21 5.72
C THR A 29 -5.87 -14.08 6.55
N GLY A 30 -5.91 -14.21 7.87
CA GLY A 30 -6.41 -13.17 8.77
C GLY A 30 -5.66 -11.84 8.64
N LEU A 31 -4.32 -11.90 8.55
CA LEU A 31 -3.48 -10.73 8.32
C LEU A 31 -3.74 -10.06 6.97
N ILE A 32 -3.89 -10.87 5.91
CA ILE A 32 -4.21 -10.38 4.56
C ILE A 32 -5.57 -9.69 4.56
N VAL A 33 -6.59 -10.33 5.15
CA VAL A 33 -7.94 -9.76 5.27
C VAL A 33 -7.91 -8.47 6.09
N ALA A 34 -7.16 -8.41 7.19
CA ALA A 34 -7.00 -7.18 7.96
C ALA A 34 -6.37 -6.05 7.12
N GLY A 35 -5.38 -6.37 6.30
CA GLY A 35 -4.78 -5.43 5.35
C GLY A 35 -5.77 -4.92 4.32
N ILE A 36 -6.57 -5.81 3.73
CA ILE A 36 -7.65 -5.46 2.78
C ILE A 36 -8.65 -4.50 3.44
N THR A 37 -9.10 -4.83 4.65
CA THR A 37 -10.07 -4.03 5.40
C THR A 37 -9.52 -2.65 5.72
N LEU A 38 -8.26 -2.55 6.20
CA LEU A 38 -7.63 -1.27 6.49
C LEU A 38 -7.55 -0.39 5.23
N THR A 39 -7.17 -0.97 4.09
CA THR A 39 -7.14 -0.25 2.81
C THR A 39 -8.52 0.21 2.38
N ALA A 40 -9.55 -0.62 2.53
CA ALA A 40 -10.92 -0.25 2.21
C ALA A 40 -11.46 0.88 3.09
N LEU A 41 -11.16 0.86 4.40
CA LEU A 41 -11.55 1.92 5.33
C LEU A 41 -10.87 3.24 4.98
N LEU A 42 -9.56 3.21 4.72
CA LEU A 42 -8.81 4.41 4.34
C LEU A 42 -9.16 4.90 2.93
N ALA A 43 -9.73 4.05 2.07
CA ALA A 43 -10.29 4.48 0.78
C ALA A 43 -11.52 5.37 0.92
N ARG A 44 -12.24 5.30 2.05
CA ARG A 44 -13.39 6.18 2.33
C ARG A 44 -12.98 7.59 2.73
N VAL A 45 -11.73 7.77 3.16
CA VAL A 45 -11.17 9.10 3.42
C VAL A 45 -10.66 9.64 2.10
N GLU A 46 -11.52 10.36 1.39
CA GLU A 46 -11.21 10.91 0.09
C GLU A 46 -11.56 12.38 -0.07
N VAL A 47 -10.83 13.04 -0.95
CA VAL A 47 -11.19 14.32 -1.53
C VAL A 47 -11.61 14.02 -2.97
N PRO A 48 -12.92 14.06 -3.28
CA PRO A 48 -13.42 13.79 -4.63
C PRO A 48 -12.85 14.81 -5.62
N MET A 49 -12.24 14.32 -6.69
CA MET A 49 -11.76 15.14 -7.80
C MET A 49 -11.59 14.30 -9.05
N TRP A 50 -11.56 14.96 -10.21
CA TRP A 50 -11.39 14.33 -11.51
C TRP A 50 -9.94 14.52 -12.01
N PRO A 51 -9.34 13.55 -12.70
CA PRO A 51 -9.84 12.20 -13.01
C PRO A 51 -9.54 11.15 -11.92
N VAL A 52 -8.73 11.49 -10.93
CA VAL A 52 -8.30 10.56 -9.86
C VAL A 52 -8.53 11.20 -8.49
N PRO A 53 -9.35 10.60 -7.61
CA PRO A 53 -9.56 11.14 -6.26
C PRO A 53 -8.31 11.01 -5.40
N ILE A 54 -8.11 11.95 -4.48
CA ILE A 54 -7.08 11.82 -3.45
C ILE A 54 -7.65 11.00 -2.30
N THR A 55 -7.08 9.84 -2.01
CA THR A 55 -7.60 8.93 -0.96
C THR A 55 -6.55 8.57 0.09
N GLY A 56 -7.00 8.04 1.22
CA GLY A 56 -6.14 7.42 2.24
C GLY A 56 -5.54 6.07 1.82
N GLN A 57 -5.90 5.51 0.66
CA GLN A 57 -5.43 4.19 0.23
C GLN A 57 -3.91 4.10 0.19
N THR A 58 -3.22 5.11 -0.34
CA THR A 58 -1.75 5.09 -0.45
C THR A 58 -1.06 5.00 0.91
N LEU A 59 -1.61 5.64 1.95
CA LEU A 59 -1.13 5.47 3.32
C LEU A 59 -1.33 4.01 3.80
N ALA A 60 -2.49 3.43 3.51
CA ALA A 60 -2.78 2.04 3.84
C ALA A 60 -1.76 1.08 3.20
N VAL A 61 -1.43 1.27 1.91
CA VAL A 61 -0.44 0.45 1.19
C VAL A 61 0.90 0.43 1.94
N LEU A 62 1.38 1.60 2.35
CA LEU A 62 2.65 1.73 3.06
C LEU A 62 2.61 1.05 4.43
N LEU A 63 1.55 1.30 5.21
CA LEU A 63 1.39 0.72 6.55
C LEU A 63 1.22 -0.81 6.49
N VAL A 64 0.37 -1.31 5.59
CA VAL A 64 0.11 -2.75 5.41
C VAL A 64 1.36 -3.45 4.93
N GLY A 65 2.04 -2.92 3.90
CA GLY A 65 3.29 -3.50 3.40
C GLY A 65 4.36 -3.56 4.48
N ALA A 66 4.59 -2.44 5.19
CA ALA A 66 5.62 -2.37 6.21
C ALA A 66 5.33 -3.26 7.44
N THR A 67 4.05 -3.40 7.80
CA THR A 67 3.61 -4.20 8.98
C THR A 67 3.58 -5.69 8.68
N LEU A 68 3.15 -6.07 7.47
CA LEU A 68 2.94 -7.47 7.09
C LEU A 68 4.13 -8.07 6.33
N GLY A 69 5.10 -7.27 5.87
CA GLY A 69 6.21 -7.74 5.05
C GLY A 69 5.81 -7.98 3.59
N MET A 70 6.79 -8.36 2.77
CA MET A 70 6.69 -8.34 1.30
C MET A 70 5.51 -9.18 0.79
N LYS A 71 5.47 -10.46 1.19
CA LYS A 71 4.50 -11.43 0.65
C LYS A 71 3.07 -11.15 1.09
N ARG A 72 2.86 -10.89 2.39
CA ARG A 72 1.53 -10.64 2.94
C ARG A 72 1.01 -9.26 2.56
N GLY A 73 1.88 -8.25 2.49
CA GLY A 73 1.53 -6.92 2.00
C GLY A 73 1.09 -6.93 0.54
N ALA A 74 1.87 -7.57 -0.35
CA ALA A 74 1.49 -7.76 -1.75
C ALA A 74 0.19 -8.56 -1.88
N GLY A 75 0.04 -9.64 -1.10
CA GLY A 75 -1.17 -10.45 -1.06
C GLY A 75 -2.40 -9.66 -0.61
N ALA A 76 -2.26 -8.76 0.36
CA ALA A 76 -3.34 -7.86 0.79
C ALA A 76 -3.76 -6.89 -0.32
N MET A 77 -2.81 -6.27 -1.04
CA MET A 77 -3.15 -5.37 -2.14
C MET A 77 -3.74 -6.10 -3.35
N ALA A 78 -3.26 -7.30 -3.65
CA ALA A 78 -3.84 -8.14 -4.69
C ALA A 78 -5.27 -8.59 -4.32
N GLY A 79 -5.47 -9.01 -3.06
CA GLY A 79 -6.79 -9.35 -2.54
C GLY A 79 -7.75 -8.16 -2.52
N TYR A 80 -7.24 -6.95 -2.22
CA TYR A 80 -8.02 -5.72 -2.27
C TYR A 80 -8.51 -5.41 -3.69
N ALA A 81 -7.63 -5.50 -4.68
CA ALA A 81 -7.99 -5.35 -6.09
C ALA A 81 -9.01 -6.41 -6.52
N ALA A 82 -8.77 -7.68 -6.19
CA ALA A 82 -9.67 -8.78 -6.53
C ALA A 82 -11.05 -8.64 -5.88
N ALA A 83 -11.11 -8.27 -4.60
CA ALA A 83 -12.36 -8.06 -3.88
C ALA A 83 -13.20 -6.94 -4.52
N GLY A 84 -12.56 -5.82 -4.86
CA GLY A 84 -13.25 -4.71 -5.52
C GLY A 84 -13.77 -5.08 -6.91
N LEU A 85 -12.97 -5.78 -7.73
CA LEU A 85 -13.41 -6.27 -9.04
C LEU A 85 -14.52 -7.32 -8.94
N ALA A 86 -14.52 -8.14 -7.90
CA ALA A 86 -15.57 -9.11 -7.60
C ALA A 86 -16.89 -8.46 -7.12
N GLY A 87 -16.92 -7.13 -6.97
CA GLY A 87 -18.14 -6.38 -6.67
C GLY A 87 -18.26 -5.90 -5.22
N LEU A 88 -17.27 -6.12 -4.36
CA LEU A 88 -17.30 -5.55 -3.01
C LEU A 88 -16.98 -4.04 -3.07
N PRO A 89 -17.73 -3.16 -2.38
CA PRO A 89 -17.55 -1.70 -2.39
C PRO A 89 -16.34 -1.25 -1.55
N VAL A 90 -15.15 -1.68 -1.95
CA VAL A 90 -13.89 -1.44 -1.22
C VAL A 90 -13.05 -0.32 -1.82
N PHE A 91 -13.32 0.10 -3.06
CA PHE A 91 -12.59 1.20 -3.68
C PHE A 91 -13.07 2.56 -3.18
N ALA A 92 -12.35 3.60 -3.60
CA ALA A 92 -12.67 5.02 -3.37
C ALA A 92 -14.16 5.30 -3.63
N GLY A 93 -14.80 6.10 -2.78
CA GLY A 93 -16.23 6.41 -2.86
C GLY A 93 -17.18 5.21 -2.69
N GLY A 94 -16.67 4.03 -2.30
CA GLY A 94 -17.44 2.79 -2.30
C GLY A 94 -17.61 2.16 -3.68
N ALA A 95 -16.79 2.55 -4.66
CA ALA A 95 -16.83 1.98 -6.00
C ALA A 95 -16.47 0.47 -6.01
N ALA A 96 -16.98 -0.24 -7.00
CA ALA A 96 -16.82 -1.69 -7.14
C ALA A 96 -17.12 -2.19 -8.55
N GLY A 97 -16.76 -3.44 -8.80
CA GLY A 97 -17.14 -4.22 -9.96
C GLY A 97 -16.13 -4.20 -11.10
N PRO A 98 -16.33 -5.04 -12.13
CA PRO A 98 -15.38 -5.19 -13.23
C PRO A 98 -15.20 -3.91 -14.07
N ALA A 99 -16.24 -3.07 -14.14
CA ALA A 99 -16.21 -1.80 -14.86
C ALA A 99 -15.14 -0.83 -14.31
N MET A 100 -14.65 -1.05 -13.08
CA MET A 100 -13.57 -0.26 -12.50
C MET A 100 -12.26 -0.35 -13.28
N VAL A 101 -12.06 -1.40 -14.09
CA VAL A 101 -10.91 -1.48 -15.01
C VAL A 101 -10.94 -0.31 -16.02
N LEU A 102 -12.12 0.23 -16.35
CA LEU A 102 -12.25 1.39 -17.23
C LEU A 102 -12.10 2.72 -16.48
N ALA A 103 -11.87 2.70 -15.16
CA ALA A 103 -11.64 3.92 -14.40
C ALA A 103 -10.18 4.39 -14.56
N PRO A 104 -9.92 5.68 -14.80
CA PRO A 104 -8.56 6.20 -14.93
C PRO A 104 -7.69 5.96 -13.69
N SER A 105 -8.31 5.89 -12.50
CA SER A 105 -7.65 5.66 -11.21
C SER A 105 -7.23 4.19 -10.96
N PHE A 106 -7.72 3.24 -11.76
CA PHE A 106 -7.51 1.81 -11.49
C PHE A 106 -6.05 1.37 -11.61
N GLY A 107 -5.27 1.99 -12.49
CA GLY A 107 -3.83 1.70 -12.60
C GLY A 107 -3.03 1.97 -11.32
N PHE A 108 -3.50 2.90 -10.47
CA PHE A 108 -2.86 3.15 -9.18
C PHE A 108 -3.07 1.96 -8.23
N ILE A 109 -4.24 1.31 -8.28
CA ILE A 109 -4.54 0.09 -7.51
C ILE A 109 -3.62 -1.05 -7.94
N LEU A 110 -3.34 -1.18 -9.25
CA LEU A 110 -2.35 -2.15 -9.74
C LEU A 110 -0.96 -1.85 -9.19
N GLY A 111 -0.57 -0.58 -9.12
CA GLY A 111 0.69 -0.13 -8.54
C GLY A 111 0.79 -0.31 -7.02
N PHE A 112 -0.32 -0.49 -6.30
CA PHE A 112 -0.29 -0.76 -4.85
C PHE A 112 0.38 -2.09 -4.53
N ILE A 113 0.25 -3.10 -5.40
CA ILE A 113 0.84 -4.43 -5.19
C ILE A 113 2.37 -4.38 -5.10
N PRO A 114 3.09 -3.88 -6.12
CA PRO A 114 4.55 -3.73 -6.04
C PRO A 114 5.00 -2.71 -4.99
N ALA A 115 4.20 -1.68 -4.71
CA ALA A 115 4.50 -0.71 -3.65
C ALA A 115 4.51 -1.37 -2.25
N ALA A 116 3.47 -2.14 -1.92
CA ALA A 116 3.39 -2.90 -0.67
C ALA A 116 4.48 -3.97 -0.57
N ALA A 117 4.81 -4.62 -1.70
CA ALA A 117 5.90 -5.58 -1.76
C ALA A 117 7.25 -4.92 -1.44
N LEU A 118 7.56 -3.77 -2.07
CA LEU A 118 8.81 -3.05 -1.85
C LEU A 118 8.94 -2.60 -0.39
N ILE A 119 7.95 -1.90 0.15
CA ILE A 119 8.06 -1.39 1.53
C ILE A 119 8.14 -2.54 2.54
N GLY A 120 7.41 -3.64 2.31
CA GLY A 120 7.51 -4.84 3.15
C GLY A 120 8.89 -5.49 3.08
N TYR A 121 9.49 -5.57 1.90
CA TYR A 121 10.85 -6.06 1.70
C TYR A 121 11.91 -5.19 2.41
N LEU A 122 11.71 -3.86 2.45
CA LEU A 122 12.58 -2.93 3.17
C LEU A 122 12.39 -3.05 4.69
N SER A 123 11.16 -3.24 5.18
CA SER A 123 10.87 -3.51 6.60
C SER A 123 11.48 -4.82 7.09
N GLU A 124 11.49 -5.87 6.27
CA GLU A 124 12.21 -7.12 6.57
C GLU A 124 13.73 -6.94 6.66
N ARG A 125 14.25 -5.79 6.20
CA ARG A 125 15.64 -5.32 6.36
C ARG A 125 15.81 -4.25 7.42
N THR A 126 14.81 -4.09 8.30
CA THR A 126 14.82 -3.16 9.44
C THR A 126 14.83 -1.67 9.07
N TRP A 127 14.49 -1.31 7.83
CA TRP A 127 14.46 0.09 7.41
C TRP A 127 13.43 0.91 8.21
N ASP A 128 12.30 0.29 8.53
CA ASP A 128 11.23 0.85 9.36
C ASP A 128 11.62 1.11 10.82
N ARG A 129 12.76 0.55 11.28
CA ARG A 129 13.30 0.79 12.63
C ARG A 129 14.20 2.03 12.69
N LYS A 130 14.63 2.56 11.55
CA LYS A 130 15.57 3.68 11.41
C LYS A 130 14.89 4.86 10.71
N PRO A 131 14.69 6.03 11.34
CA PRO A 131 13.86 7.11 10.78
C PRO A 131 14.23 7.53 9.35
N LEU A 132 15.52 7.72 9.06
CA LEU A 132 15.98 8.13 7.72
C LEU A 132 15.71 7.06 6.65
N LEU A 133 15.95 5.78 6.97
CA LEU A 133 15.66 4.69 6.04
C LEU A 133 14.16 4.46 5.88
N ALA A 134 13.37 4.66 6.94
CA ALA A 134 11.92 4.60 6.87
C ALA A 134 11.38 5.67 5.91
N ILE A 135 11.84 6.93 6.04
CA ILE A 135 11.47 8.03 5.12
C ILE A 135 11.87 7.67 3.68
N ALA A 136 13.11 7.21 3.46
CA ALA A 136 13.57 6.83 2.13
C ALA A 136 12.74 5.67 1.55
N GLY A 137 12.46 4.64 2.34
CA GLY A 137 11.65 3.50 1.92
C GLY A 137 10.22 3.87 1.58
N PHE A 138 9.58 4.72 2.39
CA PHE A 138 8.23 5.23 2.12
C PHE A 138 8.19 6.10 0.86
N GLY A 139 9.21 6.96 0.67
CA GLY A 139 9.35 7.76 -0.54
C GLY A 139 9.45 6.89 -1.80
N LEU A 140 10.38 5.92 -1.81
CA LEU A 140 10.57 5.00 -2.92
C LEU A 140 9.31 4.18 -3.24
N ALA A 141 8.67 3.61 -2.21
CA ALA A 141 7.45 2.83 -2.38
C ALA A 141 6.28 3.68 -2.90
N SER A 142 6.24 4.97 -2.56
CA SER A 142 5.16 5.87 -2.98
C SER A 142 5.29 6.37 -4.41
N ILE A 143 6.47 6.25 -5.03
CA ILE A 143 6.64 6.54 -6.46
C ILE A 143 5.97 5.46 -7.31
N ILE A 144 5.99 4.20 -6.84
CA ILE A 144 5.53 3.04 -7.60
C ILE A 144 4.07 3.18 -8.08
N PRO A 145 3.08 3.56 -7.27
CA PRO A 145 1.70 3.73 -7.77
C PRO A 145 1.59 4.69 -8.95
N PHE A 146 2.42 5.73 -9.03
CA PHE A 146 2.41 6.66 -10.16
C PHE A 146 2.99 6.04 -11.43
N LEU A 147 4.00 5.15 -11.32
CA LEU A 147 4.59 4.45 -12.46
C LEU A 147 3.59 3.54 -13.19
N PHE A 148 2.58 3.04 -12.47
CA PHE A 148 1.50 2.24 -13.06
C PHE A 148 0.25 3.08 -13.34
N GLY A 149 -0.12 3.94 -12.40
CA GLY A 149 -1.33 4.75 -12.42
C GLY A 149 -1.35 5.77 -13.55
N VAL A 150 -0.26 6.52 -13.74
CA VAL A 150 -0.24 7.59 -14.73
C VAL A 150 -0.30 7.06 -16.17
N PRO A 151 0.49 6.05 -16.58
CA PRO A 151 0.36 5.48 -17.92
C PRO A 151 -1.03 4.86 -18.16
N TYR A 152 -1.58 4.18 -17.15
CA TYR A 152 -2.92 3.57 -17.23
C TYR A 152 -4.01 4.63 -17.40
N MET A 153 -3.97 5.68 -16.59
CA MET A 153 -4.86 6.83 -16.66
C MET A 153 -4.83 7.44 -18.06
N GLY A 154 -3.64 7.65 -18.63
CA GLY A 154 -3.48 8.16 -19.97
C GLY A 154 -4.09 7.25 -21.04
N ALA A 155 -3.89 5.94 -20.94
CA ALA A 155 -4.47 4.98 -21.88
C ALA A 155 -6.02 4.98 -21.83
N VAL A 156 -6.60 4.97 -20.62
CA VAL A 156 -8.06 5.01 -20.42
C VAL A 156 -8.66 6.31 -20.92
N LEU A 157 -8.08 7.46 -20.56
CA LEU A 157 -8.57 8.78 -20.98
C LEU A 157 -8.45 8.97 -22.49
N SER A 158 -7.34 8.54 -23.08
CA SER A 158 -7.13 8.59 -24.54
C SER A 158 -8.15 7.71 -25.28
N ALA A 159 -8.40 6.49 -24.79
CA ALA A 159 -9.41 5.60 -25.36
C ALA A 159 -10.84 6.18 -25.25
N ALA A 160 -11.10 6.98 -24.22
CA ALA A 160 -12.35 7.74 -24.05
C ALA A 160 -12.41 9.04 -24.88
N GLY A 161 -11.43 9.31 -25.75
CA GLY A 161 -11.40 10.50 -26.61
C GLY A 161 -10.95 11.79 -25.91
N THR A 162 -10.44 11.70 -24.68
CA THR A 162 -9.89 12.86 -23.96
C THR A 162 -8.49 13.18 -24.50
N PRO A 163 -8.20 14.44 -24.87
CA PRO A 163 -6.84 14.84 -25.23
C PRO A 163 -5.88 14.62 -24.06
N VAL A 164 -4.87 13.76 -24.27
CA VAL A 164 -3.83 13.49 -23.28
C VAL A 164 -2.50 14.02 -23.76
N THR A 165 -1.82 14.78 -22.90
CA THR A 165 -0.43 15.20 -23.09
C THR A 165 0.35 14.85 -21.82
N PHE A 166 1.68 14.75 -21.93
CA PHE A 166 2.51 14.49 -20.75
C PHE A 166 2.26 15.51 -19.63
N GLY A 167 2.12 16.79 -19.99
CA GLY A 167 1.81 17.86 -19.02
C GLY A 167 0.50 17.62 -18.27
N LEU A 168 -0.59 17.31 -18.99
CA LEU A 168 -1.89 17.03 -18.38
C LEU A 168 -1.85 15.78 -17.49
N LEU A 169 -1.12 14.74 -17.90
CA LEU A 169 -0.97 13.52 -17.09
C LEU A 169 -0.22 13.78 -15.78
N MET A 170 0.79 14.67 -15.78
CA MET A 170 1.47 15.09 -14.55
C MET A 170 0.57 15.94 -13.67
N GLU A 171 -0.15 16.89 -14.28
CA GLU A 171 -1.07 17.79 -13.59
C GLU A 171 -2.22 17.04 -12.90
N TRP A 172 -2.76 16.02 -13.54
CA TRP A 172 -3.87 15.24 -12.99
C TRP A 172 -3.43 14.07 -12.12
N GLY A 173 -2.35 13.40 -12.52
CA GLY A 173 -1.94 12.12 -11.94
C GLY A 173 -0.87 12.23 -10.86
N VAL A 174 -0.14 13.36 -10.76
CA VAL A 174 1.01 13.50 -9.85
C VAL A 174 0.88 14.73 -8.97
N THR A 175 0.76 15.93 -9.56
CA THR A 175 0.78 17.22 -8.85
C THR A 175 -0.15 17.28 -7.61
N PRO A 176 -1.43 16.84 -7.68
CA PRO A 176 -2.35 16.94 -6.54
C PRO A 176 -1.93 16.04 -5.38
N PHE A 177 -1.17 14.99 -5.68
CA PHE A 177 -0.75 13.99 -4.71
C PHE A 177 0.59 14.31 -4.05
N LEU A 178 1.32 15.34 -4.49
CA LEU A 178 2.64 15.68 -3.92
C LEU A 178 2.52 16.14 -2.46
N ILE A 179 1.62 17.11 -2.20
CA ILE A 179 1.41 17.66 -0.85
C ILE A 179 0.83 16.57 0.08
N GLY A 180 -0.25 15.92 -0.37
CA GLY A 180 -0.87 14.84 0.40
C GLY A 180 0.06 13.65 0.60
N GLY A 181 0.91 13.34 -0.37
CA GLY A 181 1.93 12.30 -0.31
C GLY A 181 2.98 12.59 0.74
N ALA A 182 3.54 13.81 0.75
CA ALA A 182 4.52 14.23 1.76
C ALA A 182 3.96 14.13 3.19
N ILE A 183 2.71 14.57 3.39
CA ILE A 183 2.03 14.44 4.69
C ILE A 183 1.86 12.96 5.07
N LYS A 184 1.42 12.11 4.13
CA LYS A 184 1.25 10.66 4.37
C LYS A 184 2.58 9.98 4.70
N TRP A 185 3.69 10.40 4.08
CA TRP A 185 5.02 9.88 4.38
C TRP A 185 5.43 10.23 5.81
N ALA A 186 5.20 11.48 6.23
CA ALA A 186 5.48 11.92 7.60
C ALA A 186 4.66 11.12 8.62
N ILE A 187 3.37 10.90 8.35
CA ILE A 187 2.49 10.09 9.19
C ILE A 187 2.98 8.64 9.27
N ALA A 188 3.26 7.99 8.14
CA ALA A 188 3.75 6.62 8.13
C ALA A 188 5.10 6.48 8.86
N ALA A 189 6.02 7.42 8.63
CA ALA A 189 7.32 7.49 9.28
C ALA A 189 7.23 7.75 10.79
N ALA A 190 6.16 8.38 11.27
CA ALA A 190 5.91 8.58 12.70
C ALA A 190 5.24 7.36 13.35
N ILE A 191 4.22 6.78 12.71
CA ILE A 191 3.41 5.69 13.28
C ILE A 191 4.25 4.42 13.49
N LEU A 192 5.08 4.02 12.53
CA LEU A 192 5.79 2.75 12.65
C LEU A 192 6.82 2.71 13.78
N PRO A 193 7.70 3.71 13.97
CA PRO A 193 8.60 3.74 15.12
C PRO A 193 7.87 3.74 16.46
N LEU A 194 6.71 4.42 16.55
CA LEU A 194 5.87 4.41 17.73
C LEU A 194 5.26 3.03 17.98
N ALA A 195 4.76 2.36 16.94
CA ALA A 195 4.23 1.01 17.04
C ALA A 195 5.31 0.01 17.50
N TRP A 196 6.54 0.12 16.96
CA TRP A 196 7.69 -0.66 17.42
C TRP A 196 8.09 -0.36 18.87
N LYS A 197 7.96 0.89 19.32
CA LYS A 197 8.24 1.28 20.71
C LYS A 197 7.20 0.68 21.66
N ALA A 198 5.93 0.63 21.26
CA ALA A 198 4.84 0.08 22.07
C ALA A 198 4.90 -1.44 22.23
N ILE A 199 5.31 -2.17 21.18
CA ILE A 199 5.35 -3.64 21.16
C ILE A 199 6.67 -4.20 21.73
N GLY A 200 7.68 -3.35 21.90
CA GLY A 200 9.03 -3.76 22.30
C GLY A 200 9.84 -4.23 21.10
N ARG A 201 11.02 -3.63 20.90
CA ARG A 201 11.91 -3.99 19.79
C ARG A 201 12.58 -5.34 20.07
N PRO A 202 12.48 -6.35 19.18
CA PRO A 202 13.28 -7.55 19.29
C PRO A 202 14.77 -7.17 19.22
N GLY A 203 15.50 -7.34 20.33
CA GLY A 203 16.95 -7.16 20.38
C GLY A 203 17.47 -5.82 20.90
N ALA A 204 16.68 -4.98 21.57
CA ALA A 204 17.22 -3.85 22.34
C ALA A 204 17.71 -4.30 23.73
N THR A 205 18.64 -5.26 23.75
CA THR A 205 19.49 -5.56 24.90
C THR A 205 20.93 -5.51 24.42
N ALA A 206 21.55 -4.36 24.64
CA ALA A 206 22.99 -4.20 24.86
C ALA A 206 23.13 -3.09 25.90
#